data_AF-A0A929QHG1-F1
#
_entry.id   AF-A0A929QHG1-F1
#
_cell.length_a   1.000
_cell.length_b   1.000
_cell.length_c   1.000
_cell.angle_alpha   90.00
_cell.angle_beta   90.00
_cell.angle_gamma   90.00
#
_symmetry.space_group_name_H-M   'P 1'
#
loop_
_entity.id
_entity.type
_entity.pdbx_description
1 polymer ?
#
loop_
_entity_poly.entity_id
_entity_poly.type
_entity_poly.pdbx_seq_one_letter_code
_entity_poly.pdbx_strand_id
1 'polypeptide(L)'
;SDQHRGWFMSSLMTSVGAYGVAPYKSVVSQGFTLDGQGRKMSKSLGNVIDPNAVCAERGADILRLWVASVDTSTDVPCDDAILSQVGDAYRRFRNTLRFLLGELEGQFDPATDAVAVADLEEYDRLVLARMCEVHAAVTEAYEGYRFNNVFRTLYDYIIELSNGYLNATKDRMYCDAANSATRRSAQTVWAEILSMLVHDLQPILVYTTDEVMQFLPESMRDGQKYAALLDWYKAPMSADEYTSLLPAYQVLVDARASYTKAYETALDEGVVTEKTTQATRAEVTLTAEQAASISNANLDFAEVFVCSEVSVSEGSELSVSVYPANGERCDRCWNYRKLGEDHLCHRCHDVIESHEA
;
A
#
# COMPACT_ATOMS: atom_id res chain seq x y z
N SER A 1 -30.12 17.98 -0.62
CA SER A 1 -30.31 17.65 0.80
C SER A 1 -31.28 18.62 1.45
N ASP A 2 -31.77 18.29 2.64
CA ASP A 2 -32.73 19.06 3.46
C ASP A 2 -32.16 20.38 4.02
N GLN A 3 -30.86 20.42 4.35
CA GLN A 3 -30.27 21.54 5.09
C GLN A 3 -30.14 22.85 4.29
N HIS A 4 -30.12 22.80 2.94
CA HIS A 4 -30.13 24.01 2.11
C HIS A 4 -31.34 24.91 2.32
N ARG A 5 -32.50 24.31 2.67
CA ARG A 5 -33.74 25.05 2.96
C ARG A 5 -34.02 25.14 4.46
N GLY A 6 -33.18 24.50 5.27
CA GLY A 6 -33.24 24.49 6.72
C GLY A 6 -32.08 25.29 7.32
N TRP A 7 -31.18 24.59 8.00
CA TRP A 7 -30.15 25.19 8.84
C TRP A 7 -29.16 26.09 8.08
N PHE A 8 -28.77 25.75 6.85
CA PHE A 8 -27.84 26.58 6.08
C PHE A 8 -28.46 27.95 5.78
N MET A 9 -29.71 27.97 5.31
CA MET A 9 -30.39 29.21 4.95
C MET A 9 -30.69 30.07 6.17
N SER A 10 -31.23 29.47 7.24
CA SER A 10 -31.56 30.23 8.46
C SER A 10 -30.31 30.82 9.11
N SER A 11 -29.21 30.07 9.17
CA SER A 11 -27.93 30.54 9.70
C SER A 11 -27.35 31.66 8.84
N LEU A 12 -27.36 31.49 7.52
CA LEU A 12 -26.84 32.49 6.58
C LEU A 12 -27.61 33.81 6.67
N MET A 13 -28.95 33.76 6.58
CA MET A 13 -29.79 34.96 6.65
C MET A 13 -29.61 35.70 7.99
N THR A 14 -29.56 34.95 9.10
CA THR A 14 -29.41 35.53 10.44
C THR A 14 -28.05 36.21 10.59
N SER A 15 -26.96 35.56 10.17
CA SER A 15 -25.61 36.11 10.27
C SER A 15 -25.40 37.30 9.35
N VAL A 16 -25.91 37.24 8.11
CA VAL A 16 -25.83 38.38 7.18
C VAL A 16 -26.66 39.55 7.68
N GLY A 17 -27.86 39.31 8.21
CA GLY A 17 -28.72 40.36 8.75
C GLY A 17 -28.14 41.05 9.99
N ALA A 18 -27.47 40.29 10.88
CA ALA A 18 -26.91 40.82 12.12
C ALA A 18 -25.48 41.37 11.97
N TYR A 19 -24.65 40.73 11.16
CA TYR A 19 -23.19 40.94 11.11
C TYR A 19 -22.64 41.22 9.71
N GLY A 20 -23.45 41.14 8.66
CA GLY A 20 -23.02 41.41 7.28
C GLY A 20 -22.10 40.34 6.67
N VAL A 21 -21.93 39.18 7.32
CA VAL A 21 -21.03 38.10 6.88
C VAL A 21 -21.71 36.73 6.96
N ALA A 22 -21.26 35.78 6.15
CA ALA A 22 -21.70 34.39 6.24
C ALA A 22 -21.14 33.71 7.52
N PRO A 23 -21.88 32.77 8.15
CA PRO A 23 -21.46 32.14 9.40
C PRO A 23 -20.47 30.98 9.20
N TYR A 24 -20.14 30.65 7.95
CA TYR A 24 -19.24 29.58 7.56
C TYR A 24 -18.33 30.03 6.41
N LYS A 25 -17.12 29.46 6.36
CA LYS A 25 -16.17 29.68 5.25
C LYS A 25 -16.33 28.68 4.11
N SER A 26 -16.78 27.46 4.43
CA SER A 26 -17.01 26.36 3.50
C SER A 26 -18.29 25.61 3.90
N VAL A 27 -18.98 25.05 2.90
CA VAL A 27 -20.18 24.21 3.11
C VAL A 27 -19.97 22.88 2.41
N VAL A 28 -20.13 21.79 3.15
CA VAL A 28 -20.22 20.44 2.62
C VAL A 28 -21.64 19.95 2.84
N SER A 29 -22.30 19.51 1.78
CA SER A 29 -23.65 18.95 1.83
C SER A 29 -23.61 17.50 1.42
N GLN A 30 -24.34 16.65 2.14
CA GLN A 30 -24.40 15.21 1.88
C GLN A 30 -25.81 14.79 1.46
N GLY A 31 -25.91 13.74 0.66
CA GLY A 31 -27.17 13.07 0.32
C GLY A 31 -27.71 12.24 1.49
N PHE A 32 -28.87 11.62 1.27
CA PHE A 32 -29.51 10.74 2.22
C PHE A 32 -28.97 9.31 2.10
N THR A 33 -28.94 8.59 3.22
CA THR A 33 -28.77 7.13 3.20
C THR A 33 -30.08 6.45 2.79
N LEU A 34 -29.99 5.59 1.78
CA LEU A 34 -31.09 4.77 1.25
C LEU A 34 -30.82 3.29 1.54
N ASP A 35 -31.84 2.44 1.45
CA ASP A 35 -31.64 0.99 1.49
C ASP A 35 -30.88 0.49 0.24
N GLY A 36 -30.46 -0.77 0.24
CA GLY A 36 -29.77 -1.40 -0.90
C GLY A 36 -30.52 -1.37 -2.24
N GLN A 37 -31.83 -1.09 -2.23
CA GLN A 37 -32.65 -0.93 -3.44
C GLN A 37 -32.88 0.54 -3.82
N GLY A 38 -32.22 1.49 -3.13
CA GLY A 38 -32.37 2.93 -3.37
C GLY A 38 -33.69 3.51 -2.85
N ARG A 39 -34.36 2.84 -1.91
CA ARG A 39 -35.59 3.33 -1.30
C ARG A 39 -35.29 4.01 0.03
N LYS A 40 -36.11 5.00 0.39
CA LYS A 40 -36.01 5.63 1.72
C LYS A 40 -36.21 4.58 2.82
N MET A 41 -35.34 4.61 3.81
CA MET A 41 -35.47 3.73 4.97
C MET A 41 -36.69 4.11 5.82
N SER A 42 -37.49 3.14 6.22
CA SER A 42 -38.61 3.33 7.15
C SER A 42 -38.86 2.09 8.00
N LYS A 43 -39.20 2.28 9.27
CA LYS A 43 -39.47 1.15 10.20
C LYS A 43 -40.59 0.24 9.70
N SER A 44 -41.60 0.80 9.02
CA SER A 44 -42.73 0.04 8.45
C SER A 44 -42.33 -0.88 7.30
N LEU A 45 -41.28 -0.54 6.55
CA LEU A 45 -40.75 -1.36 5.45
C LEU A 45 -39.72 -2.38 5.94
N GLY A 46 -39.28 -2.31 7.20
CA GLY A 46 -38.27 -3.20 7.76
C GLY A 46 -36.88 -3.07 7.11
N ASN A 47 -36.63 -1.99 6.35
CA ASN A 47 -35.40 -1.75 5.59
C ASN A 47 -34.45 -0.75 6.28
N VAL A 48 -34.59 -0.58 7.60
CA VAL A 48 -33.77 0.33 8.40
C VAL A 48 -32.53 -0.40 8.89
N ILE A 49 -31.36 0.22 8.70
CA ILE A 49 -30.12 -0.21 9.33
C ILE A 49 -29.91 0.63 10.58
N ASP A 50 -29.80 -0.03 11.74
CA ASP A 50 -29.46 0.64 12.99
C ASP A 50 -27.94 0.77 13.12
N PRO A 51 -27.37 1.99 13.11
CA PRO A 51 -25.93 2.20 13.24
C PRO A 51 -25.35 1.58 14.51
N ASN A 52 -26.10 1.56 15.62
CA ASN A 52 -25.60 0.99 16.88
C ASN A 52 -25.52 -0.54 16.80
N ALA A 53 -26.48 -1.18 16.12
CA ALA A 53 -26.44 -2.62 15.90
C ALA A 53 -25.24 -3.00 15.01
N VAL A 54 -24.99 -2.24 13.94
CA VAL A 54 -23.81 -2.45 13.08
C VAL A 54 -22.52 -2.24 13.87
N CYS A 55 -22.41 -1.18 14.67
CA CYS A 55 -21.24 -0.97 15.53
C CYS A 55 -21.01 -2.12 16.51
N ALA A 56 -22.07 -2.65 17.12
CA ALA A 56 -21.98 -3.76 18.07
C ALA A 56 -21.57 -5.09 17.41
N GLU A 57 -22.03 -5.35 16.17
CA GLU A 57 -21.74 -6.59 15.45
C GLU A 57 -20.39 -6.54 14.72
N ARG A 58 -20.07 -5.42 14.07
CA ARG A 58 -18.98 -5.29 13.08
C ARG A 58 -17.88 -4.33 13.49
N GLY A 59 -18.13 -3.48 14.49
CA GLY A 59 -17.24 -2.40 14.90
C GLY A 59 -17.51 -1.08 14.16
N ALA A 60 -17.24 0.03 14.84
CA ALA A 60 -17.52 1.38 14.33
C ALA A 60 -16.67 1.74 13.09
N ASP A 61 -15.44 1.23 13.00
CA ASP A 61 -14.56 1.47 11.85
C ASP A 61 -15.14 0.97 10.52
N ILE A 62 -16.00 -0.07 10.55
CA ILE A 62 -16.69 -0.55 9.35
C ILE A 62 -17.67 0.51 8.81
N LEU A 63 -18.45 1.15 9.68
CA LEU A 63 -19.33 2.25 9.25
C LEU A 63 -18.53 3.46 8.78
N ARG A 64 -17.44 3.81 9.48
CA ARG A 64 -16.57 4.94 9.08
C ARG A 64 -15.95 4.69 7.71
N LEU A 65 -15.48 3.47 7.46
CA LEU A 65 -14.92 3.07 6.17
C LEU A 65 -15.98 3.05 5.07
N TRP A 66 -17.20 2.60 5.36
CA TRP A 66 -18.32 2.68 4.42
C TRP A 66 -18.61 4.13 4.04
N VAL A 67 -18.74 5.05 5.01
CA VAL A 67 -18.94 6.48 4.76
C VAL A 67 -17.79 7.04 3.91
N ALA A 68 -16.55 6.67 4.22
CA ALA A 68 -15.41 7.10 3.44
C ALA A 68 -15.43 6.54 2.01
N SER A 69 -15.96 5.34 1.76
CA SER A 69 -15.93 4.70 0.43
C SER A 69 -16.94 5.24 -0.59
N VAL A 70 -17.98 5.96 -0.15
CA VAL A 70 -19.11 6.39 -1.00
C VAL A 70 -19.04 7.88 -1.37
N ASP A 71 -19.58 8.24 -2.54
CA ASP A 71 -19.76 9.64 -2.92
C ASP A 71 -20.96 10.25 -2.18
N THR A 72 -20.65 10.83 -1.02
CA THR A 72 -21.66 11.46 -0.15
C THR A 72 -22.34 12.68 -0.75
N SER A 73 -21.90 13.21 -1.91
CA SER A 73 -22.59 14.34 -2.56
C SER A 73 -23.96 13.96 -3.15
N THR A 74 -24.20 12.65 -3.30
CA THR A 74 -25.45 12.05 -3.77
C THR A 74 -26.08 11.16 -2.70
N ASP A 75 -27.31 10.70 -2.93
CA ASP A 75 -27.93 9.72 -2.04
C ASP A 75 -27.20 8.37 -2.15
N VAL A 76 -26.90 7.74 -1.02
CA VAL A 76 -26.02 6.57 -0.94
C VAL A 76 -26.75 5.33 -0.40
N PRO A 77 -26.64 4.16 -1.06
CA PRO A 77 -27.26 2.94 -0.55
C PRO A 77 -26.43 2.33 0.58
N CYS A 78 -27.13 1.67 1.51
CA CYS A 78 -26.54 0.86 2.57
C CYS A 78 -27.43 -0.37 2.80
N ASP A 79 -26.80 -1.54 2.84
CA ASP A 79 -27.39 -2.84 3.22
C ASP A 79 -26.29 -3.77 3.77
N ASP A 80 -26.69 -4.95 4.25
CA ASP A 80 -25.76 -5.92 4.83
C ASP A 80 -24.75 -6.46 3.82
N ALA A 81 -25.08 -6.49 2.52
CA ALA A 81 -24.17 -6.96 1.48
C ALA A 81 -23.05 -5.92 1.25
N ILE A 82 -23.42 -4.64 1.16
CA ILE A 82 -22.49 -3.51 1.07
C ILE A 82 -21.59 -3.47 2.31
N LEU A 83 -22.16 -3.57 3.52
CA LEU A 83 -21.37 -3.57 4.76
C LEU A 83 -20.45 -4.79 4.88
N SER A 84 -20.83 -5.93 4.29
CA SER A 84 -19.96 -7.11 4.22
C SER A 84 -18.78 -6.90 3.26
N GLN A 85 -18.99 -6.28 2.10
CA GLN A 85 -17.92 -5.89 1.18
C GLN A 85 -16.95 -4.88 1.81
N VAL A 86 -17.47 -3.90 2.56
CA VAL A 86 -16.63 -2.96 3.33
C VAL A 86 -15.84 -3.71 4.41
N GLY A 87 -16.44 -4.73 5.04
CA GLY A 87 -15.74 -5.64 5.94
C GLY A 87 -14.58 -6.39 5.29
N ASP A 88 -14.73 -6.83 4.04
CA ASP A 88 -13.64 -7.45 3.28
C ASP A 88 -12.51 -6.45 3.00
N ALA A 89 -12.85 -5.22 2.62
CA ALA A 89 -11.87 -4.16 2.40
C ALA A 89 -11.11 -3.79 3.68
N TYR A 90 -11.84 -3.65 4.80
CA TYR A 90 -11.25 -3.44 6.12
C TYR A 90 -10.24 -4.53 6.50
N ARG A 91 -10.57 -5.81 6.26
CA ARG A 91 -9.63 -6.91 6.55
C ARG A 91 -8.35 -6.81 5.73
N ARG A 92 -8.39 -6.28 4.50
CA ARG A 92 -7.18 -6.05 3.69
C ARG A 92 -6.29 -4.96 4.28
N PHE A 93 -6.86 -3.82 4.70
CA PHE A 93 -6.11 -2.80 5.44
C PHE A 93 -5.48 -3.39 6.70
N ARG A 94 -6.27 -4.05 7.54
CA ARG A 94 -5.79 -4.65 8.80
C ARG A 94 -4.69 -5.70 8.57
N ASN A 95 -4.83 -6.57 7.56
CA ASN A 95 -3.83 -7.58 7.25
C ASN A 95 -2.51 -6.97 6.77
N THR A 96 -2.56 -5.88 6.00
CA THR A 96 -1.37 -5.15 5.54
C THR A 96 -0.64 -4.51 6.71
N LEU A 97 -1.37 -3.80 7.58
CA LEU A 97 -0.81 -3.22 8.81
C LEU A 97 -0.20 -4.30 9.72
N ARG A 98 -0.89 -5.43 9.91
CA ARG A 98 -0.40 -6.58 10.70
C ARG A 98 0.87 -7.18 10.10
N PHE A 99 0.93 -7.33 8.77
CA PHE A 99 2.11 -7.86 8.09
C PHE A 99 3.32 -6.96 8.34
N LEU A 100 3.19 -5.65 8.10
CA LEU A 100 4.28 -4.68 8.33
C LEU A 100 4.72 -4.66 9.79
N LEU A 101 3.77 -4.64 10.74
CA LEU A 101 4.07 -4.71 12.17
C LEU A 101 4.85 -5.95 12.55
N GLY A 102 4.42 -7.14 12.11
CA GLY A 102 5.05 -8.41 12.50
C GLY A 102 6.51 -8.53 12.06
N GLU A 103 6.91 -7.74 11.07
CA GLU A 103 8.24 -7.76 10.46
C GLU A 103 9.17 -6.68 11.01
N LEU A 104 8.60 -5.66 11.66
CA LEU A 104 9.32 -4.53 12.25
C LEU A 104 9.38 -4.61 13.78
N GLU A 105 8.31 -5.07 14.43
CA GLU A 105 8.18 -5.10 15.89
C GLU A 105 9.32 -5.88 16.55
N GLY A 106 10.08 -5.19 17.41
CA GLY A 106 11.21 -5.76 18.14
C GLY A 106 12.46 -6.04 17.30
N GLN A 107 12.45 -5.75 15.99
CA GLN A 107 13.55 -6.03 15.06
C GLN A 107 14.15 -4.78 14.40
N PHE A 108 13.38 -3.69 14.34
CA PHE A 108 13.78 -2.46 13.68
C PHE A 108 13.23 -1.24 14.42
N ASP A 109 14.08 -0.26 14.69
CA ASP A 109 13.67 1.06 15.13
C ASP A 109 14.26 2.12 14.18
N PRO A 110 13.43 2.94 13.50
CA PRO A 110 13.93 3.96 12.59
C PRO A 110 14.95 4.93 13.21
N ALA A 111 14.90 5.17 14.52
CA ALA A 111 15.83 6.08 15.17
C ALA A 111 17.27 5.54 15.23
N THR A 112 17.46 4.22 15.14
CA THR A 112 18.79 3.58 15.22
C THR A 112 19.19 2.85 13.94
N ASP A 113 18.21 2.30 13.23
CA ASP A 113 18.45 1.29 12.19
C ASP A 113 18.11 1.80 10.78
N ALA A 114 17.43 2.95 10.65
CA ALA A 114 17.04 3.49 9.36
C ALA A 114 18.24 3.86 8.51
N VAL A 115 18.10 3.61 7.21
CA VAL A 115 19.09 3.97 6.19
C VAL A 115 18.67 5.29 5.55
N ALA A 116 19.64 6.15 5.23
CA ALA A 116 19.35 7.41 4.55
C ALA A 116 18.77 7.14 3.15
N VAL A 117 17.88 8.02 2.67
CA VAL A 117 17.21 7.86 1.35
C VAL A 117 18.21 7.65 0.19
N ALA A 118 19.37 8.29 0.26
CA ALA A 118 20.42 8.19 -0.75
C ALA A 118 21.19 6.84 -0.72
N ASP A 119 21.11 6.12 0.39
CA ASP A 119 21.79 4.85 0.62
C ASP A 119 20.81 3.65 0.53
N LEU A 120 19.53 3.91 0.22
CA LEU A 120 18.55 2.86 -0.04
C LEU A 120 18.90 2.09 -1.32
N GLU A 121 18.58 0.80 -1.34
CA GLU A 121 18.53 0.02 -2.56
C GLU A 121 17.58 0.70 -3.57
N GLU A 122 17.95 0.68 -4.85
CA GLU A 122 17.25 1.49 -5.85
C GLU A 122 15.76 1.13 -5.95
N TYR A 123 15.39 -0.16 -5.87
CA TYR A 123 13.98 -0.53 -5.87
C TYR A 123 13.21 0.03 -4.66
N ASP A 124 13.82 0.05 -3.47
CA ASP A 124 13.23 0.61 -2.26
C ASP A 124 13.02 2.12 -2.41
N ARG A 125 14.02 2.81 -2.94
CA ARG A 125 13.97 4.25 -3.19
C ARG A 125 12.86 4.62 -4.19
N LEU A 126 12.68 3.83 -5.25
CA LEU A 126 11.59 4.02 -6.22
C LEU A 126 10.22 3.78 -5.58
N VAL A 127 10.09 2.76 -4.72
CA VAL A 127 8.84 2.50 -3.98
C VAL A 127 8.55 3.58 -2.96
N LEU A 128 9.58 4.13 -2.31
CA LEU A 128 9.45 5.26 -1.40
C LEU A 128 8.95 6.51 -2.14
N ALA A 129 9.44 6.74 -3.37
CA ALA A 129 8.93 7.81 -4.22
C ALA A 129 7.45 7.61 -4.58
N ARG A 130 7.05 6.38 -4.95
CA ARG A 130 5.65 6.02 -5.20
C ARG A 130 4.77 6.22 -3.95
N MET A 131 5.26 5.88 -2.77
CA MET A 131 4.56 6.12 -1.50
C MET A 131 4.31 7.62 -1.26
N CYS A 132 5.30 8.47 -1.54
CA CYS A 132 5.16 9.92 -1.41
C CYS A 132 4.09 10.48 -2.36
N GLU A 133 4.02 9.99 -3.61
CA GLU A 133 2.96 10.36 -4.55
C GLU A 133 1.56 9.96 -4.05
N VAL A 134 1.44 8.75 -3.48
CA VAL A 134 0.17 8.28 -2.89
C VAL A 134 -0.26 9.16 -1.73
N HIS A 135 0.65 9.48 -0.81
CA HIS A 135 0.37 10.37 0.32
C HIS A 135 -0.04 11.77 -0.14
N ALA A 136 0.62 12.32 -1.17
CA ALA A 136 0.24 13.61 -1.74
C ALA A 136 -1.20 13.60 -2.29
N ALA A 137 -1.58 12.53 -3.00
CA ALA A 137 -2.94 12.36 -3.52
C ALA A 137 -3.99 12.20 -2.39
N VAL A 138 -3.64 11.50 -1.31
CA VAL A 138 -4.50 11.39 -0.11
C VAL A 138 -4.68 12.74 0.58
N THR A 139 -3.60 13.51 0.72
CA THR A 139 -3.62 14.86 1.29
C THR A 139 -4.56 15.77 0.49
N GLU A 140 -4.41 15.81 -0.84
CA GLU A 140 -5.28 16.60 -1.72
C GLU A 140 -6.75 16.14 -1.66
N ALA A 141 -6.99 14.84 -1.48
CA ALA A 141 -8.33 14.30 -1.33
C ALA A 141 -8.98 14.74 0.00
N TYR A 142 -8.23 14.74 1.10
CA TYR A 142 -8.71 15.24 2.40
C TYR A 142 -9.00 16.74 2.36
N GLU A 143 -8.10 17.55 1.81
CA GLU A 143 -8.29 19.00 1.66
C GLU A 143 -9.54 19.34 0.82
N GLY A 144 -9.82 18.50 -0.19
CA GLY A 144 -10.99 18.63 -1.04
C GLY A 144 -12.28 17.99 -0.49
N TYR A 145 -12.29 17.44 0.73
CA TYR A 145 -13.41 16.65 1.29
C TYR A 145 -13.84 15.45 0.43
N ARG A 146 -12.91 14.88 -0.36
CA ARG A 146 -13.13 13.73 -1.27
C ARG A 146 -12.73 12.41 -0.60
N PHE A 147 -13.41 12.04 0.48
CA PHE A 147 -13.07 10.85 1.28
C PHE A 147 -13.13 9.53 0.48
N ASN A 148 -13.98 9.44 -0.53
CA ASN A 148 -14.05 8.29 -1.45
C ASN A 148 -12.79 8.15 -2.30
N ASN A 149 -12.10 9.25 -2.59
CA ASN A 149 -10.81 9.21 -3.24
C ASN A 149 -9.73 8.74 -2.27
N VAL A 150 -9.74 9.21 -1.01
CA VAL A 150 -8.84 8.68 0.04
C VAL A 150 -8.97 7.16 0.14
N PHE A 151 -10.20 6.65 0.27
CA PHE A 151 -10.47 5.22 0.35
C PHE A 151 -9.90 4.47 -0.85
N ARG A 152 -10.22 4.90 -2.08
CA ARG A 152 -9.77 4.21 -3.30
C ARG A 152 -8.26 4.24 -3.44
N THR A 153 -7.65 5.41 -3.26
CA THR A 153 -6.20 5.60 -3.37
C THR A 153 -5.45 4.68 -2.40
N LEU A 154 -5.84 4.65 -1.12
CA LEU A 154 -5.20 3.78 -0.12
C LEU A 154 -5.51 2.31 -0.38
N TYR A 155 -6.74 1.97 -0.78
CA TYR A 155 -7.16 0.59 -1.04
C TYR A 155 -6.41 -0.01 -2.24
N ASP A 156 -6.29 0.73 -3.33
CA ASP A 156 -5.54 0.32 -4.50
C ASP A 156 -4.06 0.21 -4.17
N TYR A 157 -3.52 1.14 -3.36
CA TYR A 157 -2.12 1.10 -2.96
C TYR A 157 -1.76 -0.10 -2.08
N ILE A 158 -2.60 -0.49 -1.10
CA ILE A 158 -2.30 -1.72 -0.32
C ILE A 158 -2.35 -2.99 -1.18
N ILE A 159 -3.17 -3.01 -2.24
CA ILE A 159 -3.20 -4.11 -3.21
C ILE A 159 -1.92 -4.10 -4.05
N GLU A 160 -1.51 -2.92 -4.54
CA GLU A 160 -0.25 -2.70 -5.26
C GLU A 160 0.95 -3.20 -4.43
N LEU A 161 1.05 -2.78 -3.17
CA LEU A 161 2.07 -3.19 -2.22
C LEU A 161 2.08 -4.69 -1.97
N SER A 162 0.92 -5.27 -1.63
CA SER A 162 0.81 -6.69 -1.30
C SER A 162 1.15 -7.59 -2.48
N ASN A 163 0.75 -7.21 -3.70
CA ASN A 163 1.05 -7.98 -4.89
C ASN A 163 2.48 -7.76 -5.34
N GLY A 164 3.01 -6.53 -5.21
CA GLY A 164 4.33 -6.13 -5.67
C GLY A 164 5.38 -6.13 -4.57
N TYR A 165 5.73 -4.94 -4.11
CA TYR A 165 6.90 -4.69 -3.28
C TYR A 165 6.99 -5.57 -2.03
N LEU A 166 5.91 -5.71 -1.26
CA LEU A 166 5.93 -6.52 -0.03
C LEU A 166 6.11 -8.00 -0.32
N ASN A 167 5.74 -8.48 -1.51
CA ASN A 167 6.00 -9.87 -1.89
C ASN A 167 7.42 -10.05 -2.43
N ALA A 168 7.89 -9.11 -3.25
CA ALA A 168 9.22 -9.11 -3.83
C ALA A 168 10.33 -9.11 -2.77
N THR A 169 10.15 -8.32 -1.72
CA THR A 169 11.18 -8.11 -0.70
C THR A 169 11.16 -9.13 0.44
N LYS A 170 10.23 -10.10 0.45
CA LYS A 170 10.23 -11.19 1.44
C LYS A 170 11.52 -12.01 1.43
N ASP A 171 12.07 -12.24 0.24
CA ASP A 171 13.30 -13.02 0.10
C ASP A 171 14.44 -12.39 0.91
N ARG A 172 14.73 -11.11 0.71
CA ARG A 172 15.74 -10.40 1.52
C ARG A 172 15.33 -10.25 2.98
N MET A 173 14.06 -9.96 3.27
CA MET A 173 13.59 -9.79 4.64
C MET A 173 13.76 -11.05 5.51
N TYR A 174 13.58 -12.23 4.90
CA TYR A 174 13.62 -13.53 5.58
C TYR A 174 14.98 -14.24 5.45
N CYS A 175 15.70 -14.00 4.35
CA CYS A 175 16.92 -14.74 4.05
C CYS A 175 18.20 -13.92 4.24
N ASP A 176 18.18 -12.59 4.27
CA ASP A 176 19.41 -11.86 4.54
C ASP A 176 19.76 -11.86 6.03
N ALA A 177 21.01 -11.55 6.36
CA ALA A 177 21.43 -11.42 7.74
C ALA A 177 20.66 -10.28 8.43
N ALA A 178 20.41 -10.42 9.74
CA ALA A 178 19.54 -9.50 10.49
C ALA A 178 19.92 -8.00 10.35
N ASN A 179 21.22 -7.71 10.23
CA ASN A 179 21.77 -6.36 10.10
C ASN A 179 22.34 -6.05 8.70
N SER A 180 21.99 -6.81 7.66
CA SER A 180 22.48 -6.51 6.30
C SER A 180 21.93 -5.17 5.81
N ALA A 181 22.73 -4.45 5.01
CA ALA A 181 22.32 -3.16 4.43
C ALA A 181 21.06 -3.30 3.56
N THR A 182 20.97 -4.36 2.76
CA THR A 182 19.82 -4.69 1.90
C THR A 182 18.53 -4.90 2.69
N ARG A 183 18.61 -5.57 3.85
CA ARG A 183 17.48 -5.78 4.75
C ARG A 183 17.09 -4.49 5.48
N ARG A 184 18.06 -3.72 5.96
CA ARG A 184 17.80 -2.42 6.61
C ARG A 184 17.19 -1.41 5.65
N SER A 185 17.56 -1.43 4.38
CA SER A 185 16.94 -0.65 3.32
C SER A 185 15.44 -1.00 3.16
N ALA A 186 15.10 -2.29 3.03
CA ALA A 186 13.70 -2.72 2.96
C ALA A 186 12.92 -2.35 4.23
N GLN A 187 13.48 -2.59 5.41
CA GLN A 187 12.85 -2.26 6.69
C GLN A 187 12.57 -0.76 6.84
N THR A 188 13.49 0.08 6.36
CA THR A 188 13.30 1.54 6.35
C THR A 188 12.06 1.91 5.54
N VAL A 189 11.92 1.40 4.32
CA VAL A 189 10.76 1.71 3.47
C VAL A 189 9.49 1.05 3.99
N TRP A 190 9.55 -0.16 4.56
CA TRP A 190 8.41 -0.79 5.22
C TRP A 190 7.91 0.02 6.42
N ALA A 191 8.82 0.61 7.19
CA ALA A 191 8.49 1.48 8.31
C ALA A 191 7.87 2.81 7.84
N GLU A 192 8.40 3.42 6.78
CA GLU A 192 7.81 4.62 6.17
C GLU A 192 6.39 4.36 5.64
N ILE A 193 6.18 3.24 4.94
CA ILE A 193 4.86 2.82 4.47
C ILE A 193 3.91 2.61 5.65
N LEU A 194 4.35 1.91 6.70
CA LEU A 194 3.52 1.69 7.88
C LEU A 194 3.15 3.01 8.57
N SER A 195 4.12 3.91 8.72
CA SER A 195 3.91 5.25 9.29
C SER A 195 2.88 6.02 8.46
N MET A 196 3.09 6.16 7.15
CA MET A 196 2.18 6.85 6.25
C MET A 196 0.77 6.26 6.33
N LEU A 197 0.61 4.93 6.25
CA LEU A 197 -0.69 4.28 6.33
C LEU A 197 -1.40 4.54 7.65
N VAL A 198 -0.69 4.54 8.79
CA VAL A 198 -1.30 4.83 10.10
C VAL A 198 -1.83 6.26 10.12
N HIS A 199 -1.04 7.23 9.67
CA HIS A 199 -1.44 8.64 9.63
C HIS A 199 -2.61 8.89 8.66
N ASP A 200 -2.51 8.39 7.44
CA ASP A 200 -3.51 8.60 6.38
C ASP A 200 -4.82 7.85 6.66
N LEU A 201 -4.78 6.71 7.35
CA LEU A 201 -5.99 5.99 7.75
C LEU A 201 -6.61 6.54 9.04
N GLN A 202 -5.86 7.26 9.88
CA GLN A 202 -6.32 7.68 11.21
C GLN A 202 -7.67 8.41 11.18
N PRO A 203 -7.94 9.37 10.27
CA PRO A 203 -9.22 10.07 10.26
C PRO A 203 -10.43 9.15 9.97
N ILE A 204 -10.19 7.99 9.35
CA ILE A 204 -11.22 7.01 8.97
C ILE A 204 -11.26 5.83 9.95
N LEU A 205 -10.15 5.12 10.15
CA LEU A 205 -10.02 3.91 10.96
C LEU A 205 -9.44 4.23 12.35
N VAL A 206 -10.17 5.04 13.12
CA VAL A 206 -9.69 5.64 14.37
C VAL A 206 -9.33 4.59 15.44
N TYR A 207 -10.10 3.50 15.54
CA TYR A 207 -9.85 2.48 16.55
C TYR A 207 -8.70 1.56 16.13
N THR A 208 -8.67 1.20 14.85
CA THR A 208 -7.63 0.33 14.28
C THR A 208 -6.26 0.98 14.34
N THR A 209 -6.17 2.29 14.04
CA THR A 209 -4.89 3.02 14.10
C THR A 209 -4.41 3.23 15.54
N ASP A 210 -5.30 3.49 16.49
CA ASP A 210 -4.97 3.49 17.93
C ASP A 210 -4.48 2.12 18.42
N GLU A 211 -5.05 1.01 17.91
CA GLU A 211 -4.59 -0.34 18.21
C GLU A 211 -3.19 -0.58 17.63
N VAL A 212 -2.96 -0.25 16.36
CA VAL A 212 -1.65 -0.38 15.69
C VAL A 212 -0.57 0.42 16.41
N MET A 213 -0.89 1.62 16.90
CA MET A 213 0.06 2.48 17.61
C MET A 213 0.66 1.80 18.85
N GLN A 214 -0.04 0.87 19.49
CA GLN A 214 0.47 0.15 20.65
C GLN A 214 1.65 -0.75 20.30
N PHE A 215 1.77 -1.17 19.03
CA PHE A 215 2.79 -2.07 18.50
C PHE A 215 3.84 -1.36 17.64
N LEU A 216 3.67 -0.07 17.32
CA LEU A 216 4.69 0.71 16.61
C LEU A 216 5.97 0.88 17.45
N PRO A 217 7.17 0.89 16.85
CA PRO A 217 8.38 1.38 17.50
C PRO A 217 8.16 2.75 18.16
N GLU A 218 8.80 3.01 19.30
CA GLU A 218 8.56 4.25 20.06
C GLU A 218 8.88 5.51 19.25
N SER A 219 9.93 5.46 18.43
CA SER A 219 10.35 6.54 17.53
C SER A 219 9.32 6.88 16.45
N MET A 220 8.40 5.96 16.12
CA MET A 220 7.36 6.16 15.09
C MET A 220 6.05 6.74 15.66
N ARG A 221 5.98 7.01 16.96
CA ARG A 221 4.75 7.45 17.64
C ARG A 221 4.63 8.97 17.77
N ASP A 222 5.59 9.74 17.28
CA ASP A 222 5.69 11.20 17.46
C ASP A 222 5.57 11.67 18.92
N GLY A 223 5.99 10.82 19.87
CA GLY A 223 5.83 11.05 21.30
C GLY A 223 4.37 11.05 21.77
N GLN A 224 3.44 10.58 20.95
CA GLN A 224 2.01 10.57 21.23
C GLN A 224 1.53 9.23 21.79
N LYS A 225 0.45 9.30 22.56
CA LYS A 225 -0.20 8.11 23.16
C LYS A 225 -1.33 7.55 22.30
N TYR A 226 -1.97 8.40 21.49
CA TYR A 226 -3.12 8.06 20.67
C TYR A 226 -2.84 8.52 19.24
N ALA A 227 -3.25 7.73 18.25
CA ALA A 227 -3.04 8.02 16.84
C ALA A 227 -3.76 9.33 16.46
N ALA A 228 -4.88 9.64 17.12
CA ALA A 228 -5.61 10.90 16.95
C ALA A 228 -4.84 12.17 17.32
N LEU A 229 -3.65 12.04 17.94
CA LEU A 229 -2.78 13.16 18.28
C LEU A 229 -1.54 13.26 17.39
N LEU A 230 -1.38 12.34 16.44
CA LEU A 230 -0.30 12.39 15.46
C LEU A 230 -0.44 13.65 14.59
N ASP A 231 0.70 14.23 14.23
CA ASP A 231 0.73 15.30 13.23
C ASP A 231 0.41 14.72 11.84
N TRP A 232 0.14 15.57 10.85
CA TRP A 232 0.04 15.08 9.47
C TRP A 232 1.38 14.49 9.04
N TYR A 233 1.35 13.33 8.36
CA TYR A 233 2.56 12.64 7.94
C TYR A 233 3.45 13.55 7.07
N LYS A 234 4.76 13.45 7.27
CA LYS A 234 5.76 14.22 6.54
C LYS A 234 6.50 13.29 5.59
N ALA A 235 6.25 13.47 4.30
CA ALA A 235 6.95 12.69 3.28
C ALA A 235 8.48 12.88 3.38
N PRO A 236 9.27 11.79 3.27
CA PRO A 236 10.73 11.84 3.37
C PRO A 236 11.41 12.40 2.11
N MET A 237 10.64 12.60 1.03
CA MET A 237 11.10 13.23 -0.22
C MET A 237 10.23 14.44 -0.54
N SER A 238 10.83 15.47 -1.11
CA SER A 238 10.10 16.59 -1.71
C SER A 238 9.37 16.17 -3.00
N ALA A 239 8.42 17.01 -3.42
CA ALA A 239 7.66 16.80 -4.66
C ALA A 239 8.54 16.62 -5.90
N ASP A 240 9.56 17.46 -6.05
CA ASP A 240 10.48 17.40 -7.18
C ASP A 240 11.34 16.11 -7.14
N GLU A 241 11.79 15.70 -5.95
CA GLU A 241 12.59 14.49 -5.77
C GLU A 241 11.80 13.24 -6.13
N TYR A 242 10.63 13.00 -5.53
CA TYR A 242 9.89 11.77 -5.82
C TYR A 242 9.37 11.75 -7.25
N THR A 243 8.92 12.89 -7.80
CA THR A 243 8.39 12.97 -9.17
C THR A 243 9.45 12.57 -10.20
N SER A 244 10.72 12.91 -9.96
CA SER A 244 11.83 12.54 -10.83
C SER A 244 12.09 11.02 -10.91
N LEU A 245 11.64 10.26 -9.89
CA LEU A 245 11.85 8.82 -9.76
C LEU A 245 10.68 7.99 -10.29
N LEU A 246 9.49 8.59 -10.41
CA LEU A 246 8.29 7.88 -10.86
C LEU A 246 8.42 7.23 -12.26
N PRO A 247 9.09 7.84 -13.26
CA PRO A 247 9.29 7.17 -14.55
C PRO A 247 10.04 5.84 -14.43
N ALA A 248 11.09 5.79 -13.61
CA ALA A 248 11.84 4.56 -13.36
C ALA A 248 10.99 3.51 -12.64
N TYR A 249 10.17 3.94 -11.66
CA TYR A 249 9.20 3.05 -11.01
C TYR A 249 8.19 2.47 -12.02
N GLN A 250 7.68 3.29 -12.94
CA GLN A 250 6.73 2.85 -13.96
C GLN A 250 7.33 1.78 -14.89
N VAL A 251 8.62 1.88 -15.23
CA VAL A 251 9.33 0.83 -16.00
C VAL A 251 9.24 -0.52 -15.27
N LEU A 252 9.45 -0.55 -13.96
CA LEU A 252 9.37 -1.77 -13.17
C LEU A 252 7.95 -2.35 -13.14
N VAL A 253 6.93 -1.50 -12.97
CA VAL A 253 5.53 -1.89 -12.97
C VAL A 253 5.14 -2.50 -14.32
N ASP A 254 5.49 -1.84 -15.42
CA ASP A 254 5.18 -2.30 -16.78
C ASP A 254 5.91 -3.60 -17.12
N ALA A 255 7.19 -3.70 -16.79
CA ALA A 255 7.98 -4.90 -17.02
C ALA A 255 7.44 -6.08 -16.19
N ARG A 256 7.00 -5.84 -14.95
CA ARG A 256 6.40 -6.86 -14.08
C ARG A 256 5.04 -7.33 -14.57
N ALA A 257 4.21 -6.42 -15.08
CA ALA A 257 2.95 -6.78 -15.72
C ALA A 257 3.18 -7.66 -16.95
N SER A 258 4.15 -7.29 -17.80
CA SER A 258 4.56 -8.09 -18.96
C SER A 258 5.10 -9.46 -18.56
N TYR A 259 5.93 -9.53 -17.51
CA TYR A 259 6.43 -10.78 -16.94
C TYR A 259 5.28 -11.67 -16.44
N THR A 260 4.33 -11.12 -15.69
CA THR A 260 3.19 -11.89 -15.14
C THR A 260 2.39 -12.56 -16.26
N LYS A 261 2.11 -11.83 -17.34
CA LYS A 261 1.43 -12.37 -18.53
C LYS A 261 2.26 -13.43 -19.25
N ALA A 262 3.56 -13.20 -19.40
CA ALA A 262 4.47 -14.16 -20.04
C ALA A 262 4.61 -15.45 -19.21
N TYR A 263 4.62 -15.34 -17.87
CA TYR A 263 4.64 -16.47 -16.95
C TYR A 263 3.37 -17.32 -17.05
N GLU A 264 2.19 -16.70 -17.08
CA GLU A 264 0.91 -17.40 -17.30
C GLU A 264 0.92 -18.14 -18.64
N THR A 265 1.40 -17.49 -19.70
CA THR A 265 1.53 -18.11 -21.03
C THR A 265 2.49 -19.31 -20.99
N ALA A 266 3.64 -19.17 -20.33
CA ALA A 266 4.64 -20.24 -20.20
C ALA A 266 4.11 -21.45 -19.40
N LEU A 267 3.23 -21.22 -18.42
CA LEU A 267 2.53 -22.30 -17.70
C LEU A 267 1.53 -23.02 -18.61
N ASP A 268 0.72 -22.27 -19.36
CA ASP A 268 -0.31 -22.83 -20.24
C ASP A 268 0.30 -23.64 -21.39
N GLU A 269 1.45 -23.20 -21.91
CA GLU A 269 2.22 -23.89 -22.95
C GLU A 269 3.07 -25.06 -22.41
N GLY A 270 3.17 -25.22 -21.08
CA GLY A 270 3.97 -26.26 -20.44
C GLY A 270 5.49 -26.04 -20.52
N VAL A 271 5.94 -24.83 -20.89
CA VAL A 271 7.35 -24.42 -20.87
C VAL A 271 7.86 -24.38 -19.42
N VAL A 272 7.03 -23.84 -18.51
CA VAL A 272 7.24 -23.89 -17.06
C VAL A 272 6.20 -24.84 -16.47
N THR A 273 6.64 -25.75 -15.60
CA THR A 273 5.73 -26.76 -15.00
C THR A 273 5.51 -26.54 -13.52
N GLU A 274 6.45 -25.91 -12.82
CA GLU A 274 6.32 -25.59 -11.41
C GLU A 274 5.55 -24.29 -11.22
N LYS A 275 4.53 -24.30 -10.35
CA LYS A 275 3.65 -23.15 -10.12
C LYS A 275 4.23 -22.16 -9.11
N THR A 276 5.47 -21.74 -9.33
CA THR A 276 6.13 -20.68 -8.57
C THR A 276 7.00 -19.84 -9.51
N THR A 277 6.93 -18.52 -9.37
CA THR A 277 7.75 -17.58 -10.16
C THR A 277 9.24 -17.76 -9.89
N GLN A 278 9.60 -18.22 -8.69
CA GLN A 278 10.99 -18.50 -8.31
C GLN A 278 11.62 -19.61 -9.15
N ALA A 279 10.83 -20.52 -9.74
CA ALA A 279 11.30 -21.56 -10.63
C ALA A 279 11.55 -21.08 -12.07
N THR A 280 11.55 -19.77 -12.29
CA THR A 280 11.72 -19.19 -13.62
C THR A 280 12.88 -18.21 -13.70
N ARG A 281 13.35 -17.98 -14.92
CA ARG A 281 14.17 -16.85 -15.32
C ARG A 281 13.46 -16.07 -16.41
N ALA A 282 13.76 -14.78 -16.52
CA ALA A 282 13.18 -13.93 -17.55
C ALA A 282 14.22 -13.24 -18.42
N GLU A 283 13.86 -12.99 -19.67
CA GLU A 283 14.61 -12.15 -20.60
C GLU A 283 13.71 -10.95 -20.92
N VAL A 284 14.13 -9.76 -20.49
CA VAL A 284 13.39 -8.50 -20.64
C VAL A 284 14.05 -7.67 -21.72
N THR A 285 13.25 -7.21 -22.68
CA THR A 285 13.65 -6.17 -23.62
C THR A 285 12.93 -4.89 -23.23
N LEU A 286 13.67 -3.83 -22.95
CA LEU A 286 13.14 -2.49 -22.68
C LEU A 286 13.25 -1.61 -23.94
N THR A 287 12.35 -0.64 -24.09
CA THR A 287 12.56 0.42 -25.10
C THR A 287 13.71 1.33 -24.69
N ALA A 288 14.29 2.06 -25.65
CA ALA A 288 15.34 3.05 -25.38
C ALA A 288 14.94 4.08 -24.31
N GLU A 289 13.67 4.52 -24.29
CA GLU A 289 13.13 5.46 -23.31
C GLU A 289 13.05 4.84 -21.90
N GLN A 290 12.60 3.58 -21.80
CA GLN A 290 12.55 2.85 -20.54
C GLN A 290 13.95 2.57 -20.00
N ALA A 291 14.87 2.13 -20.85
CA ALA A 291 16.27 1.90 -20.51
C ALA A 291 16.94 3.19 -20.03
N ALA A 292 16.68 4.32 -20.69
CA ALA A 292 17.19 5.62 -20.24
C ALA A 292 16.65 6.02 -18.86
N SER A 293 15.38 5.75 -18.58
CA SER A 293 14.73 6.08 -17.30
C SER A 293 15.35 5.34 -16.10
N ILE A 294 15.93 4.17 -16.31
CA ILE A 294 16.58 3.36 -15.27
C ILE A 294 18.11 3.32 -15.39
N SER A 295 18.70 4.04 -16.35
CA SER A 295 20.12 3.91 -16.74
C SER A 295 21.13 4.16 -15.61
N ASN A 296 20.74 4.94 -14.59
CA ASN A 296 21.58 5.23 -13.43
C ASN A 296 21.21 4.40 -12.18
N ALA A 297 20.25 3.47 -12.31
CA ALA A 297 19.74 2.68 -11.20
C ALA A 297 20.28 1.24 -11.29
N ASN A 298 20.92 0.78 -10.22
CA ASN A 298 21.31 -0.62 -10.08
C ASN A 298 20.09 -1.44 -9.63
N LEU A 299 19.25 -1.85 -10.59
CA LEU A 299 17.99 -2.55 -10.32
C LEU A 299 18.12 -4.05 -10.51
N ASP A 300 17.75 -4.80 -9.47
CA ASP A 300 17.54 -6.25 -9.56
C ASP A 300 16.10 -6.56 -9.99
N PHE A 301 15.90 -6.75 -11.30
CA PHE A 301 14.60 -7.15 -11.84
C PHE A 301 14.15 -8.54 -11.36
N ALA A 302 15.07 -9.42 -10.96
CA ALA A 302 14.71 -10.74 -10.47
C ALA A 302 13.94 -10.65 -9.15
N GLU A 303 14.33 -9.71 -8.28
CA GLU A 303 13.59 -9.40 -7.06
C GLU A 303 12.19 -8.86 -7.40
N VAL A 304 12.08 -7.88 -8.29
CA VAL A 304 10.80 -7.26 -8.68
C VAL A 304 9.81 -8.30 -9.21
N PHE A 305 10.31 -9.29 -9.96
CA PHE A 305 9.51 -10.36 -10.56
C PHE A 305 9.32 -11.57 -9.64
N VAL A 306 10.07 -11.63 -8.54
CA VAL A 306 10.12 -12.78 -7.62
C VAL A 306 10.53 -14.05 -8.38
N CYS A 307 11.50 -13.91 -9.28
CA CYS A 307 12.07 -15.00 -10.05
C CYS A 307 13.57 -15.16 -9.77
N SER A 308 14.20 -16.20 -10.31
CA SER A 308 15.58 -16.54 -9.93
C SER A 308 16.65 -15.73 -10.67
N GLU A 309 16.34 -15.26 -11.88
CA GLU A 309 17.30 -14.58 -12.74
C GLU A 309 16.57 -13.74 -13.79
N VAL A 310 17.08 -12.55 -14.06
CA VAL A 310 16.61 -11.70 -15.15
C VAL A 310 17.79 -11.17 -15.95
N SER A 311 17.69 -11.25 -17.28
CA SER A 311 18.55 -10.51 -18.18
C SER A 311 17.77 -9.37 -18.83
N VAL A 312 18.39 -8.20 -18.93
CA VAL A 312 17.77 -7.00 -19.49
C VAL A 312 18.56 -6.57 -20.72
N SER A 313 17.86 -6.26 -21.81
CA SER A 313 18.42 -5.75 -23.06
C SER A 313 17.57 -4.61 -23.61
N GLU A 314 18.13 -3.82 -24.53
CA GLU A 314 17.41 -2.74 -25.22
C GLU A 314 16.90 -3.21 -26.59
N GLY A 315 15.68 -2.81 -26.94
CA GLY A 315 15.06 -3.12 -28.23
C GLY A 315 13.97 -2.13 -28.63
N SER A 316 13.19 -2.48 -29.65
CA SER A 316 12.17 -1.58 -30.22
C SER A 316 10.88 -1.51 -29.39
N GLU A 317 10.57 -2.55 -28.62
CA GLU A 317 9.34 -2.65 -27.82
C GLU A 317 9.59 -3.40 -26.51
N LEU A 318 8.76 -3.10 -25.50
CA LEU A 318 8.77 -3.85 -24.24
C LEU A 318 8.32 -5.29 -24.50
N SER A 319 9.17 -6.25 -24.19
CA SER A 319 8.80 -7.67 -24.24
C SER A 319 9.48 -8.45 -23.12
N VAL A 320 8.82 -9.52 -22.67
CA VAL A 320 9.34 -10.41 -21.65
C VAL A 320 9.12 -11.85 -22.09
N SER A 321 10.19 -12.64 -22.08
CA SER A 321 10.14 -14.09 -22.29
C SER A 321 10.48 -14.79 -20.97
N VAL A 322 9.75 -15.86 -20.66
CA VAL A 322 9.90 -16.60 -19.39
C VAL A 322 10.30 -18.05 -19.70
N TYR A 323 11.32 -18.52 -18.97
CA TYR A 323 11.87 -19.86 -19.11
C TYR A 323 12.05 -20.51 -17.72
N PRO A 324 12.18 -21.84 -17.64
CA PRO A 324 12.63 -22.48 -16.41
C PRO A 324 13.96 -21.90 -15.92
N ALA A 325 14.06 -21.71 -14.61
CA ALA A 325 15.29 -21.24 -13.98
C ALA A 325 16.41 -22.28 -14.12
N ASN A 326 17.65 -21.80 -14.05
CA ASN A 326 18.83 -22.65 -14.07
C ASN A 326 19.19 -23.13 -12.65
N GLY A 327 19.83 -24.31 -12.56
CA GLY A 327 20.32 -24.84 -11.29
C GLY A 327 19.25 -25.59 -10.50
N GLU A 328 19.38 -25.57 -9.18
CA GLU A 328 18.56 -26.34 -8.25
C GLU A 328 17.93 -25.40 -7.20
N ARG A 329 16.78 -25.80 -6.65
CA ARG A 329 16.05 -25.01 -5.67
C ARG A 329 16.80 -24.97 -4.33
N CYS A 330 17.21 -23.78 -3.90
CA CYS A 330 17.79 -23.58 -2.56
C CYS A 330 16.75 -23.85 -1.47
N ASP A 331 17.09 -24.67 -0.46
CA ASP A 331 16.13 -25.05 0.59
C ASP A 331 15.73 -23.90 1.52
N ARG A 332 16.52 -22.82 1.56
CA ARG A 332 16.25 -21.65 2.40
C ARG A 332 15.47 -20.54 1.69
N CYS A 333 15.99 -20.04 0.56
CA CYS A 333 15.37 -18.91 -0.15
C CYS A 333 14.43 -19.31 -1.29
N TRP A 334 14.41 -20.60 -1.65
CA TRP A 334 13.60 -21.18 -2.73
C TRP A 334 13.90 -20.65 -4.14
N ASN A 335 14.89 -19.76 -4.29
CA ASN A 335 15.44 -19.41 -5.59
C ASN A 335 16.29 -20.55 -6.15
N TYR A 336 16.22 -20.72 -7.46
CA TYR A 336 16.98 -21.69 -8.23
C TYR A 336 18.35 -21.13 -8.56
N ARG A 337 19.39 -21.78 -8.02
CA ARG A 337 20.78 -21.34 -8.16
C ARG A 337 21.70 -22.57 -8.20
N LYS A 338 22.99 -22.33 -8.41
CA LYS A 338 24.00 -23.33 -8.09
C LYS A 338 24.08 -23.48 -6.56
N LEU A 339 23.97 -24.72 -6.08
CA LEU A 339 23.97 -25.05 -4.65
C LEU A 339 25.32 -25.64 -4.20
N GLY A 340 25.59 -25.54 -2.89
CA GLY A 340 26.62 -26.29 -2.19
C GLY A 340 26.17 -27.70 -1.77
N GLU A 341 27.02 -28.41 -1.03
CA GLU A 341 26.70 -29.75 -0.50
C GLU A 341 25.59 -29.73 0.56
N ASP A 342 25.35 -28.58 1.17
CA ASP A 342 24.32 -28.32 2.17
C ASP A 342 22.95 -27.97 1.56
N HIS A 343 22.81 -28.05 0.24
CA HIS A 343 21.62 -27.66 -0.53
C HIS A 343 21.25 -26.17 -0.41
N LEU A 344 22.21 -25.32 -0.02
CA LEU A 344 22.05 -23.87 0.03
C LEU A 344 22.76 -23.18 -1.13
N CYS A 345 22.20 -22.05 -1.59
CA CYS A 345 22.92 -21.14 -2.46
C CYS A 345 23.97 -20.36 -1.65
N HIS A 346 25.01 -19.85 -2.31
CA HIS A 346 26.12 -19.12 -1.66
C HIS A 346 25.64 -18.03 -0.68
N ARG A 347 24.68 -17.19 -1.08
CA ARG A 347 24.10 -16.15 -0.21
C ARG A 347 23.52 -16.74 1.08
N CYS A 348 22.75 -17.82 0.97
CA CYS A 348 22.11 -18.43 2.14
C CYS A 348 23.11 -19.16 3.03
N HIS A 349 24.11 -19.81 2.44
CA HIS A 349 25.21 -20.44 3.16
C HIS A 349 25.96 -19.42 4.04
N ASP A 350 26.41 -18.30 3.43
CA ASP A 350 27.14 -17.24 4.14
C ASP A 350 26.35 -16.67 5.33
N VAL A 351 25.04 -16.48 5.16
CA VAL A 351 24.18 -15.96 6.23
C VAL A 351 24.11 -16.97 7.39
N ILE A 352 23.97 -18.26 7.12
CA ILE A 352 23.93 -19.28 8.17
C ILE A 352 25.28 -19.38 8.88
N GLU A 353 26.40 -19.42 8.14
CA GLU A 353 27.73 -19.44 8.76
C GLU A 353 27.98 -18.21 9.65
N SER A 354 27.52 -17.03 9.23
CA SER A 354 27.66 -15.79 10.01
C SER A 354 26.85 -15.77 11.31
N HIS A 355 25.83 -16.62 11.44
CA HIS A 355 25.01 -16.76 12.65
C HIS A 355 25.58 -17.79 13.64
N GLU A 356 26.39 -18.73 13.17
CA GLU A 356 27.03 -19.76 14.01
C GLU A 356 28.37 -19.29 14.61
N ALA A 357 28.96 -18.23 14.05
CA ALA A 357 30.15 -17.54 14.55
C ALA A 357 29.81 -16.47 15.61
#